data_AF-Q8JFG8-F1
#
_entry.id   AF-Q8JFG8-F1
#
_cell.length_a   1.000
_cell.length_b   1.000
_cell.length_c   1.000
_cell.angle_alpha   90.00
_cell.angle_beta   90.00
_cell.angle_gamma   90.00
#
_symmetry.space_group_name_H-M   'P 1'
#
loop_
_entity.id
_entity.type
_entity.pdbx_description
1 polymer ?
#
loop_
_entity_poly.entity_id
_entity_poly.type
_entity_poly.pdbx_seq_one_letter_code
_entity_poly.pdbx_strand_id
1 'polypeptide(L)'
;FVRPEYGSYMIEGTPGQPYGGTMSEFNTVEDNMGKRRREAASVLNMNETLLTVTSFPRLGCPGFTQPEYKPTPVEKGVSKSLFFPDEAINRHPRFSTLTRNIRHRRGEKVAINVPIFKDKNTPSPFVEAFPEDDGEAARAALPDHIYMDAMGFGMG
;
A
#
# COMPACT_ATOMS: atom_id res chain seq x y z
N PHE A 1 -20.14 9.03 -3.22
CA PHE A 1 -19.59 8.68 -1.90
C PHE A 1 -18.27 7.95 -2.09
N VAL A 2 -17.22 8.69 -2.45
CA VAL A 2 -15.86 8.15 -2.61
C VAL A 2 -14.98 8.89 -1.63
N ARG A 3 -14.16 8.15 -0.87
CA ARG A 3 -13.25 8.70 0.13
C ARG A 3 -11.81 8.38 -0.25
N PRO A 4 -10.87 9.26 0.09
CA PRO A 4 -9.45 8.98 -0.06
C PRO A 4 -9.02 7.91 0.95
N GLU A 5 -8.18 7.00 0.50
CA GLU A 5 -7.45 6.06 1.35
C GLU A 5 -5.95 6.36 1.38
N TYR A 6 -5.18 5.61 2.18
CA TYR A 6 -3.75 5.85 2.36
C TYR A 6 -2.96 5.86 1.04
N GLY A 7 -3.18 4.87 0.18
CA GLY A 7 -2.55 4.82 -1.14
C GLY A 7 -3.11 5.89 -2.06
N SER A 8 -2.26 6.60 -2.80
CA SER A 8 -2.70 7.57 -3.81
C SER A 8 -3.47 6.93 -4.98
N TYR A 9 -3.31 5.62 -5.15
CA TYR A 9 -3.99 4.76 -6.12
C TYR A 9 -5.24 4.07 -5.55
N MET A 10 -5.61 4.33 -4.29
CA MET A 10 -6.75 3.70 -3.62
C MET A 10 -7.99 4.61 -3.59
N ILE A 11 -9.15 3.98 -3.67
CA ILE A 11 -10.45 4.61 -3.44
C ILE A 11 -11.28 3.74 -2.49
N GLU A 12 -11.97 4.37 -1.56
CA GLU A 12 -13.00 3.71 -0.75
C GLU A 12 -14.38 4.21 -1.19
N GLY A 13 -15.28 3.27 -1.49
CA GLY A 13 -16.68 3.60 -1.79
C GLY A 13 -17.60 2.94 -0.78
N THR A 14 -18.64 3.64 -0.33
CA THR A 14 -19.70 3.11 0.54
C THR A 14 -21.08 3.43 -0.03
N PRO A 15 -22.14 2.68 0.34
CA PRO A 15 -23.50 3.08 0.00
C PRO A 15 -23.81 4.46 0.63
N GLY A 16 -24.61 5.27 -0.07
CA GLY A 16 -24.91 6.64 0.37
C GLY A 16 -25.79 6.72 1.63
N GLN A 17 -26.48 5.63 1.95
CA GLN A 17 -27.23 5.42 3.19
C GLN A 17 -27.00 3.99 3.67
N PRO A 18 -27.13 3.71 4.98
CA PRO A 18 -27.14 2.35 5.49
C PRO A 18 -28.26 1.52 4.83
N TYR A 19 -28.01 0.23 4.64
CA TYR A 19 -29.05 -0.70 4.21
C TYR A 19 -30.14 -0.82 5.29
N GLY A 20 -31.37 -1.11 4.87
CA GLY A 20 -32.46 -1.41 5.78
C GLY A 20 -32.27 -2.73 6.55
N GLY A 21 -33.17 -3.01 7.50
CA GLY A 21 -33.08 -4.19 8.37
C GLY A 21 -33.74 -5.46 7.84
N THR A 22 -34.27 -5.45 6.61
CA THR A 22 -35.01 -6.58 6.04
C THR A 22 -34.11 -7.51 5.23
N MET A 23 -34.48 -8.79 5.14
CA MET A 23 -33.75 -9.76 4.29
C MET A 23 -33.71 -9.35 2.81
N SER A 24 -34.70 -8.59 2.33
CA SER A 24 -34.74 -8.12 0.95
C SER A 24 -33.59 -7.16 0.60
N GLU A 25 -33.02 -6.46 1.58
CA GLU A 25 -31.92 -5.51 1.36
C GLU A 25 -30.62 -6.20 0.96
N PHE A 26 -30.41 -7.47 1.32
CA PHE A 26 -29.25 -8.22 0.87
C PHE A 26 -29.17 -8.34 -0.66
N ASN A 27 -30.33 -8.35 -1.33
CA ASN A 27 -30.41 -8.40 -2.79
C ASN A 27 -29.97 -7.08 -3.47
N THR A 28 -29.82 -5.98 -2.71
CA THR A 28 -29.45 -4.66 -3.26
C THR A 28 -27.95 -4.36 -3.14
N VAL A 29 -27.21 -5.15 -2.34
CA VAL A 29 -25.81 -4.91 -2.00
C VAL A 29 -24.90 -4.98 -3.24
N GLU A 30 -25.04 -6.04 -4.03
CA GLU A 30 -24.22 -6.22 -5.23
C GLU A 30 -24.51 -5.14 -6.28
N ASP A 31 -25.77 -4.81 -6.50
CA ASP A 31 -26.18 -3.72 -7.38
C ASP A 31 -25.59 -2.37 -6.95
N ASN A 32 -25.57 -2.11 -5.64
CA ASN A 32 -24.94 -0.92 -5.07
C ASN A 32 -23.42 -0.90 -5.30
N MET A 33 -22.73 -2.03 -5.08
CA MET A 33 -21.31 -2.18 -5.38
C MET A 33 -21.02 -1.97 -6.88
N GLY A 34 -21.86 -2.53 -7.75
CA GLY A 34 -21.77 -2.39 -9.20
C GLY A 34 -21.95 -0.93 -9.65
N LYS A 35 -22.88 -0.19 -9.03
CA LYS A 35 -23.05 1.26 -9.27
C LYS A 35 -21.77 2.03 -8.93
N ARG A 36 -21.20 1.81 -7.73
CA ARG A 36 -19.93 2.44 -7.32
C ARG A 36 -18.79 2.16 -8.30
N ARG A 37 -18.66 0.89 -8.74
CA ARG A 37 -17.63 0.51 -9.71
C ARG A 37 -17.81 1.19 -11.06
N ARG A 38 -19.04 1.30 -11.56
CA ARG A 38 -19.34 2.01 -12.83
C ARG A 38 -19.07 3.51 -12.74
N GLU A 39 -19.46 4.13 -11.63
CA GLU A 39 -19.16 5.55 -11.38
C GLU A 39 -17.65 5.80 -11.38
N ALA A 40 -16.89 5.03 -10.60
CA ALA A 40 -15.44 5.15 -10.57
C ALA A 40 -14.79 4.84 -11.93
N ALA A 41 -15.29 3.85 -12.67
CA ALA A 41 -14.77 3.51 -14.01
C ALA A 41 -15.02 4.62 -15.03
N SER A 42 -16.10 5.40 -14.89
CA SER A 42 -16.45 6.49 -15.83
C SER A 42 -15.47 7.67 -15.82
N VAL A 43 -14.63 7.77 -14.78
CA VAL A 43 -13.62 8.82 -14.64
C VAL A 43 -12.18 8.32 -14.84
N LEU A 44 -12.01 7.04 -15.15
CA LEU A 44 -10.69 6.46 -15.45
C LEU A 44 -10.22 6.84 -16.85
N ASN A 45 -8.90 6.94 -16.99
CA ASN A 45 -8.27 7.03 -18.30
C ASN A 45 -8.35 5.70 -19.06
N MET A 46 -8.16 5.73 -20.39
CA MET A 46 -8.25 4.56 -21.27
C MET A 46 -7.34 3.38 -20.85
N ASN A 47 -6.23 3.65 -20.17
CA ASN A 47 -5.24 2.65 -19.74
C ASN A 47 -5.29 2.36 -18.23
N GLU A 48 -6.37 2.77 -17.56
CA GLU A 48 -6.57 2.53 -16.13
C GLU A 48 -7.70 1.52 -15.93
N THR A 49 -7.63 0.74 -14.86
CA THR A 49 -8.68 -0.21 -14.50
C THR A 49 -8.83 -0.31 -12.98
N LEU A 50 -10.03 -0.63 -12.53
CA LEU A 50 -10.33 -0.81 -11.12
C LEU A 50 -10.13 -2.27 -10.72
N LEU A 51 -9.28 -2.49 -9.75
CA LEU A 51 -9.09 -3.79 -9.11
C LEU A 51 -9.52 -3.72 -7.65
N THR A 52 -10.20 -4.76 -7.17
CA THR A 52 -10.47 -4.96 -5.75
C THR A 52 -9.56 -6.08 -5.27
N VAL A 53 -8.30 -5.73 -5.03
CA VAL A 53 -7.25 -6.63 -4.55
C VAL A 53 -6.87 -6.26 -3.13
N THR A 54 -6.59 -7.27 -2.31
CA THR A 54 -6.19 -7.06 -0.91
C THR A 54 -4.73 -6.65 -0.79
N SER A 55 -3.88 -7.13 -1.69
CA SER A 55 -2.46 -6.79 -1.73
C SER A 55 -2.01 -6.76 -3.19
N PHE A 56 -1.33 -5.67 -3.57
CA PHE A 56 -0.77 -5.55 -4.91
C PHE A 56 0.55 -6.34 -4.97
N PRO A 57 0.68 -7.39 -5.81
CA PRO A 57 1.80 -8.34 -5.73
C PRO A 57 3.20 -7.74 -5.91
N ARG A 58 3.30 -6.60 -6.60
CA ARG A 58 4.57 -5.91 -6.88
C ARG A 58 4.69 -4.57 -6.14
N LEU A 59 3.97 -4.39 -5.04
CA LEU A 59 4.05 -3.17 -4.25
C LEU A 59 5.49 -2.95 -3.77
N GLY A 60 6.03 -1.75 -3.98
CA GLY A 60 7.41 -1.44 -3.63
C GLY A 60 8.49 -2.02 -4.56
N CYS A 61 8.13 -2.78 -5.60
CA CYS A 61 9.09 -3.24 -6.62
C CYS A 61 9.37 -2.14 -7.66
N PRO A 62 10.51 -2.16 -8.36
CA PRO A 62 10.77 -1.25 -9.48
C PRO A 62 9.62 -1.23 -10.50
N GLY A 63 9.24 -0.04 -10.95
CA GLY A 63 8.15 0.18 -11.91
C GLY A 63 6.72 -0.01 -11.38
N PHE A 64 6.47 -0.06 -10.07
CA PHE A 64 5.12 -0.33 -9.56
C PHE A 64 4.15 0.87 -9.60
N THR A 65 4.66 2.10 -9.73
CA THR A 65 3.84 3.32 -9.85
C THR A 65 3.78 3.83 -11.28
N GLN A 66 2.70 4.52 -11.63
CA GLN A 66 2.56 5.24 -12.90
C GLN A 66 2.18 6.71 -12.64
N PRO A 67 3.01 7.70 -13.03
CA PRO A 67 4.36 7.54 -13.56
C PRO A 67 5.31 6.88 -12.54
N GLU A 68 6.46 6.40 -13.02
CA GLU A 68 7.44 5.74 -12.17
C GLU A 68 8.12 6.76 -11.24
N TYR A 69 8.10 6.47 -9.93
CA TYR A 69 8.74 7.27 -8.89
C TYR A 69 9.77 6.44 -8.14
N LYS A 70 10.88 7.08 -7.77
CA LYS A 70 11.90 6.47 -6.93
C LYS A 70 11.61 6.72 -5.45
N PRO A 71 11.89 5.76 -4.55
CA PRO A 71 11.85 5.99 -3.12
C PRO A 71 12.77 7.14 -2.67
N THR A 72 12.45 7.76 -1.54
CA THR A 72 13.27 8.80 -0.91
C THR A 72 13.79 8.30 0.44
N PRO A 73 14.84 7.44 0.46
CA PRO A 73 15.36 6.78 1.66
C PRO A 73 16.24 7.70 2.52
N VAL A 74 15.79 8.94 2.74
CA VAL A 74 16.48 9.95 3.56
C VAL A 74 15.51 10.62 4.51
N GLU A 75 15.99 11.27 5.56
CA GLU A 75 15.14 11.86 6.61
C GLU A 75 14.12 12.89 6.10
N LYS A 76 14.40 13.53 4.95
CA LYS A 76 13.44 14.45 4.31
C LYS A 76 12.19 13.72 3.82
N GLY A 77 12.33 12.44 3.44
CA GLY A 77 11.26 11.58 2.98
C GLY A 77 10.20 11.36 4.07
N VAL A 78 8.96 11.19 3.64
CA VAL A 78 7.83 10.93 4.52
C VAL A 78 8.00 9.57 5.18
N SER A 79 8.16 8.53 4.37
CA SER A 79 8.35 7.16 4.84
C SER A 79 9.81 6.81 5.16
N LYS A 80 10.78 7.45 4.49
CA LYS A 80 12.20 7.04 4.45
C LYS A 80 12.39 5.59 3.93
N SER A 81 11.39 5.06 3.22
CA SER A 81 11.40 3.69 2.74
C SER A 81 12.46 3.48 1.66
N LEU A 82 13.05 2.28 1.63
CA LEU A 82 13.90 1.81 0.54
C LEU A 82 13.11 1.42 -0.72
N PHE A 83 11.80 1.19 -0.59
CA PHE A 83 10.97 0.55 -1.62
C PHE A 83 9.76 1.39 -2.03
N PHE A 84 9.20 2.17 -1.11
CA PHE A 84 7.92 2.86 -1.27
C PHE A 84 8.12 4.38 -1.49
N PRO A 85 7.86 4.91 -2.71
CA PRO A 85 7.92 6.34 -2.99
C PRO A 85 6.84 7.10 -2.24
N ASP A 86 7.14 8.33 -1.83
CA ASP A 86 6.21 9.17 -1.10
C ASP A 86 5.01 9.58 -1.98
N GLU A 87 5.14 9.56 -3.31
CA GLU A 87 4.07 9.79 -4.29
C GLU A 87 3.00 8.69 -4.30
N ALA A 88 3.32 7.50 -3.79
CA ALA A 88 2.35 6.44 -3.57
C ALA A 88 1.50 6.70 -2.30
N ILE A 89 1.86 7.67 -1.47
CA ILE A 89 1.05 8.14 -0.34
C ILE A 89 0.05 9.19 -0.85
N ASN A 90 -1.18 9.09 -0.40
CA ASN A 90 -2.23 10.03 -0.76
C ASN A 90 -1.87 11.47 -0.38
N ARG A 91 -2.19 12.40 -1.29
CA ARG A 91 -1.86 13.84 -1.19
C ARG A 91 -2.51 14.53 0.00
N HIS A 92 -3.58 13.97 0.56
CA HIS A 92 -4.21 14.55 1.73
C HIS A 92 -3.23 14.57 2.92
N PRO A 93 -2.94 15.74 3.54
CA PRO A 93 -1.84 15.90 4.51
C PRO A 93 -1.89 14.96 5.71
N ARG A 94 -3.07 14.42 6.03
CA ARG A 94 -3.27 13.40 7.07
C ARG A 94 -2.33 12.20 6.91
N PHE A 95 -2.19 11.67 5.69
CA PHE A 95 -1.50 10.39 5.47
C PHE A 95 0.03 10.54 5.58
N SER A 96 0.58 11.61 5.01
CA SER A 96 2.00 11.92 5.15
C SER A 96 2.37 12.30 6.58
N THR A 97 1.52 13.09 7.25
CA THR A 97 1.70 13.43 8.68
C THR A 97 1.68 12.19 9.56
N LEU A 98 0.71 11.28 9.34
CA LEU A 98 0.61 10.04 10.10
C LEU A 98 1.85 9.16 9.92
N THR A 99 2.29 8.96 8.67
CA THR A 99 3.48 8.16 8.34
C THR A 99 4.72 8.72 9.04
N ARG A 100 4.94 10.03 8.93
CA ARG A 100 6.08 10.74 9.54
C ARG A 100 6.03 10.65 11.08
N ASN A 101 4.86 10.86 11.68
CA ASN A 101 4.69 10.82 13.14
C ASN A 101 4.94 9.42 13.71
N ILE A 102 4.49 8.35 13.05
CA ILE A 102 4.74 6.97 13.50
C ILE A 102 6.24 6.69 13.52
N ARG A 103 6.94 7.02 12.42
CA ARG A 103 8.39 6.86 12.31
C ARG A 103 9.14 7.64 13.38
N HIS A 104 8.87 8.93 13.54
CA HIS A 104 9.54 9.75 14.56
C HIS A 104 9.23 9.31 15.99
N ARG A 105 7.98 8.89 16.27
CA ARG A 105 7.61 8.37 17.59
C ARG A 105 8.33 7.06 17.90
N ARG A 106 8.48 6.18 16.91
CA ARG A 106 9.18 4.89 17.07
C ARG A 106 10.70 5.08 17.17
N GLY A 107 11.25 6.12 16.52
CA GLY A 107 12.69 6.38 16.44
C GLY A 107 13.40 5.63 15.31
N GLU A 108 12.65 4.80 14.56
CA GLU A 108 13.07 4.00 13.41
C GLU A 108 11.84 3.78 12.51
N LYS A 109 12.07 3.35 11.27
CA LYS A 109 11.08 2.91 10.30
C LYS A 109 10.25 1.76 10.88
N VAL A 110 9.06 1.60 10.32
CA VAL A 110 8.32 0.35 10.53
C VAL A 110 9.11 -0.80 9.90
N ALA A 111 9.00 -2.00 10.47
CA ALA A 111 9.66 -3.18 9.97
C ALA A 111 8.65 -4.33 9.98
N ILE A 112 8.38 -4.88 8.80
CA ILE A 112 7.47 -6.00 8.60
C ILE A 112 8.31 -7.10 7.95
N ASN A 113 8.35 -8.27 8.59
CA ASN A 113 9.04 -9.46 8.10
C ASN A 113 8.01 -10.56 7.85
N VAL A 114 7.77 -10.91 6.59
CA VAL A 114 6.83 -11.99 6.22
C VAL A 114 7.63 -13.20 5.78
N PRO A 115 7.40 -14.41 6.34
CA PRO A 115 8.14 -15.60 5.94
C PRO A 115 8.10 -15.81 4.42
N ILE A 116 9.27 -15.96 3.81
CA ILE A 116 9.34 -16.20 2.36
C ILE A 116 8.91 -17.64 2.04
N PHE A 117 8.18 -17.80 0.93
CA PHE A 117 7.88 -19.13 0.42
C PHE A 117 9.17 -19.82 -0.05
N LYS A 118 9.46 -20.99 0.53
CA LYS A 118 10.64 -21.81 0.22
C LYS A 118 10.32 -22.81 -0.89
N ASP A 119 10.53 -22.40 -2.14
CA ASP A 119 10.54 -23.30 -3.29
C ASP A 119 11.94 -23.92 -3.49
N LYS A 120 12.08 -24.87 -4.43
CA LYS A 120 13.34 -25.55 -4.80
C LYS A 120 14.49 -24.60 -5.11
N ASN A 121 14.17 -23.42 -5.65
CA ASN A 121 15.15 -22.41 -6.07
C ASN A 121 15.13 -21.14 -5.21
N THR A 122 14.33 -21.08 -4.14
CA THR A 122 14.42 -19.97 -3.20
C THR A 122 15.73 -20.11 -2.42
N PRO A 123 16.61 -19.09 -2.38
CA PRO A 123 17.81 -19.13 -1.55
C PRO A 123 17.48 -19.46 -0.09
N SER A 124 18.34 -20.25 0.58
CA SER A 124 18.16 -20.64 1.98
C SER A 124 19.52 -20.61 2.71
N PRO A 125 19.79 -19.62 3.58
CA PRO A 125 18.85 -18.57 3.97
C PRO A 125 18.58 -17.58 2.83
N PHE A 126 17.35 -17.13 2.70
CA PHE A 126 17.04 -15.96 1.88
C PHE A 126 17.47 -14.71 2.64
N VAL A 127 18.37 -13.93 2.05
CA VAL A 127 18.89 -12.69 2.60
C VAL A 127 18.95 -11.66 1.49
N GLU A 128 18.30 -10.52 1.70
CA GLU A 128 18.29 -9.41 0.75
C GLU A 128 19.45 -8.46 1.01
N ALA A 129 19.96 -7.85 -0.06
CA ALA A 129 20.96 -6.79 0.03
C ALA A 129 20.25 -5.44 -0.15
N PHE A 130 20.61 -4.46 0.69
CA PHE A 130 20.06 -3.11 0.65
C PHE A 130 21.16 -2.07 0.38
N PRO A 131 21.55 -1.84 -0.89
CA PRO A 131 22.68 -0.95 -1.21
C PRO A 131 22.48 0.50 -0.77
N GLU A 132 21.22 0.97 -0.72
CA GLU A 132 20.85 2.34 -0.37
C GLU A 132 20.47 2.51 1.12
N ASP A 133 20.71 1.48 1.94
CA ASP A 133 20.38 1.48 3.37
C ASP A 133 21.41 2.21 4.22
N ASP A 134 20.94 2.91 5.25
CA ASP A 134 21.77 3.56 6.28
C ASP A 134 22.08 2.61 7.46
N GLY A 135 21.89 1.31 7.24
CA GLY A 135 22.07 0.21 8.18
C GLY A 135 20.81 -0.14 8.98
N GLU A 136 19.74 0.64 8.87
CA GLU A 136 18.49 0.40 9.59
C GLU A 136 17.77 -0.85 9.07
N ALA A 137 17.65 -1.02 7.75
CA ALA A 137 17.04 -2.20 7.15
C ALA A 137 17.90 -3.45 7.39
N ALA A 138 19.22 -3.34 7.25
CA ALA A 138 20.14 -4.46 7.50
C ALA A 138 20.05 -5.01 8.93
N ARG A 139 19.70 -4.16 9.92
CA ARG A 139 19.47 -4.61 11.31
C ARG A 139 18.07 -5.17 11.54
N ALA A 140 17.07 -4.70 10.80
CA ALA A 140 15.66 -5.04 11.02
C ALA A 140 15.17 -6.24 10.19
N ALA A 141 15.81 -6.51 9.05
CA ALA A 141 15.46 -7.63 8.18
C ALA A 141 15.87 -8.98 8.80
N LEU A 142 14.97 -9.96 8.72
CA LEU A 142 15.23 -11.32 9.19
C LEU A 142 15.60 -12.24 8.02
N PRO A 143 16.54 -13.19 8.20
CA PRO A 143 16.75 -14.26 7.22
C PRO A 143 15.45 -15.03 6.96
N ASP A 144 15.25 -15.52 5.73
CA ASP A 144 14.05 -16.24 5.31
C ASP A 144 12.74 -15.44 5.40
N HIS A 145 12.81 -14.11 5.36
CA HIS A 145 11.64 -13.23 5.33
C HIS A 145 11.74 -12.20 4.19
N ILE A 146 10.59 -11.85 3.62
CA ILE A 146 10.41 -10.66 2.81
C ILE A 146 10.38 -9.47 3.76
N TYR A 147 11.29 -8.51 3.55
CA TYR A 147 11.39 -7.31 4.37
C TYR A 147 10.63 -6.12 3.75
N MET A 148 9.83 -5.42 4.56
CA MET A 148 9.06 -4.24 4.15
C MET A 148 9.17 -3.15 5.23
N ASP A 149 9.42 -1.91 4.83
CA ASP A 149 9.83 -0.83 5.75
C ASP A 149 8.95 0.44 5.71
N ALA A 150 7.76 0.34 5.13
CA ALA A 150 6.83 1.47 4.97
C ALA A 150 5.42 1.12 5.42
N MET A 151 4.70 2.12 5.92
CA MET A 151 3.28 2.00 6.28
C MET A 151 2.40 1.63 5.06
N GLY A 152 2.82 2.03 3.86
CA GLY A 152 2.15 1.68 2.61
C GLY A 152 2.08 0.18 2.32
N PHE A 153 2.95 -0.65 2.90
CA PHE A 153 2.85 -2.10 2.76
C PHE A 153 1.70 -2.74 3.56
N GLY A 154 1.13 -2.00 4.51
CA GLY A 154 -0.02 -2.46 5.30
C GLY A 154 -1.31 -1.66 5.02
N MET A 155 -1.20 -0.36 4.83
CA MET A 155 -2.36 0.50 4.55
C MET A 155 -2.61 0.78 3.06
N GLY A 156 -1.65 0.42 2.20
CA GLY A 156 -1.71 0.61 0.75
C GLY A 156 -2.21 -0.59 -0.01
#